data_AF-A0A813Z6F7-F1
#
_entry.id   AF-A0A813Z6F7-F1
#
_cell.length_a   1.000
_cell.length_b   1.000
_cell.length_c   1.000
_cell.angle_alpha   90.00
_cell.angle_beta   90.00
_cell.angle_gamma   90.00
#
_symmetry.space_group_name_H-M   'P 1'
#
loop_
_entity.id
_entity.type
_entity.pdbx_description
1 polymer ?
#
loop_
_entity_poly.entity_id
_entity_poly.type
_entity_poly.pdbx_seq_one_letter_code
_entity_poly.pdbx_strand_id
1 'polypeptide(L)'
;MEKKFEELVGKPNISPLSIDILRQISLILKGQDNGCLCSFVHESYESLLMIERWVWKVLSSGYFNEWINDEHYQEFFYTIASFNKNLILNNDDIELSVKTALLLSVSTDQVSSIFKQINQTDNDNDMFITVASLWFDNHSCFIHYNPPAHAFPITDHINQYILHNYILSKQYKTYLNELSQSVISQSVFTAKMLFYIRTCSFSIFSYINPNTHKIRYTADELVRWIRDEYLQIVHIHSRTIALWSKKLLACMTQLISFVGGLCWWDGHSKKQIKVLFVTEQIIYDHIEDLIRIIDYRPFHKEMKSVRSNDETSIIDAALMILMRMVQTENISWFFRSNVSIQNALSTLGEGALYDEIGLSVYGILGKVLSDEQLKNLKIANSMGVFFFNMLEQAWHHPLKKYRQIRIEHLLQGNYIII
;
A
#
# COMPACT_ATOMS: atom_id res chain seq x y z
N MET A 1 27.61 21.49 -21.41
CA MET A 1 26.27 22.01 -21.73
C MET A 1 25.29 20.98 -21.19
N GLU A 2 24.53 21.31 -20.16
CA GLU A 2 23.54 20.41 -19.56
C GLU A 2 22.41 20.24 -20.59
N LYS A 3 22.19 19.02 -21.09
CA LYS A 3 21.16 18.76 -22.10
C LYS A 3 19.78 18.89 -21.44
N LYS A 4 18.82 19.47 -22.16
CA LYS A 4 17.43 19.51 -21.67
C LYS A 4 16.84 18.10 -21.61
N PHE A 5 15.89 17.87 -20.70
CA PHE A 5 15.28 16.55 -20.51
C PHE A 5 14.70 15.99 -21.83
N GLU A 6 14.06 16.85 -22.62
CA GLU A 6 13.46 16.49 -23.90
C GLU A 6 14.50 16.05 -24.94
N GLU A 7 15.69 16.64 -24.89
CA GLU A 7 16.81 16.32 -25.78
C GLU A 7 17.45 14.97 -25.41
N LEU A 8 17.41 14.59 -24.12
CA LEU A 8 17.94 13.32 -23.62
C LEU A 8 17.05 12.14 -23.99
N VAL A 9 15.73 12.32 -23.95
CA VAL A 9 14.75 11.25 -24.24
C VAL A 9 14.58 10.98 -25.74
N GLY A 10 15.00 11.93 -26.60
CA GLY A 10 14.82 11.94 -28.06
C GLY A 10 14.60 10.58 -28.73
N LYS A 11 13.41 10.41 -29.36
CA LYS A 11 12.88 9.21 -30.06
C LYS A 11 13.48 7.89 -29.57
N PRO A 12 12.95 7.28 -28.49
CA PRO A 12 13.42 5.99 -28.03
C PRO A 12 13.13 4.93 -29.11
N ASN A 13 14.17 4.53 -29.84
CA ASN A 13 14.18 3.28 -30.56
C ASN A 13 14.27 2.13 -29.54
N ILE A 14 13.93 0.91 -29.97
CA ILE A 14 13.94 -0.31 -29.15
C ILE A 14 15.34 -0.60 -28.56
N SER A 15 16.38 0.05 -29.09
CA SER A 15 17.75 -0.04 -28.60
C SER A 15 17.90 0.50 -27.18
N PRO A 16 18.80 -0.10 -26.38
CA PRO A 16 19.09 0.38 -25.03
C PRO A 16 19.60 1.83 -25.08
N LEU A 17 19.10 2.67 -24.17
CA LEU A 17 19.67 4.00 -23.94
C LEU A 17 21.10 3.84 -23.40
N SER A 18 22.02 4.71 -23.78
CA SER A 18 23.39 4.66 -23.25
C SER A 18 23.40 4.99 -21.75
N ILE A 19 24.37 4.42 -21.02
CA ILE A 19 24.53 4.63 -19.57
C ILE A 19 24.61 6.12 -19.22
N ASP A 20 25.29 6.93 -20.03
CA ASP A 20 25.40 8.38 -19.82
C ASP A 20 24.05 9.10 -19.93
N ILE A 21 23.17 8.64 -20.83
CA ILE A 21 21.82 9.18 -20.99
C ILE A 21 20.96 8.76 -19.79
N LEU A 22 21.00 7.49 -19.40
CA LEU A 22 20.27 6.97 -18.24
C LEU A 22 20.62 7.75 -16.97
N ARG A 23 21.91 7.96 -16.71
CA ARG A 23 22.40 8.72 -15.54
C ARG A 23 21.89 10.16 -15.55
N GLN A 24 21.95 10.86 -16.69
CA GLN A 24 21.48 12.24 -16.79
C GLN A 24 19.97 12.34 -16.56
N ILE A 25 19.19 11.43 -17.16
CA ILE A 25 17.73 11.37 -16.91
C ILE A 25 17.46 11.08 -15.43
N SER A 26 18.14 10.11 -14.82
CA SER A 26 17.98 9.80 -13.41
C SER A 26 18.30 10.98 -12.49
N LEU A 27 19.36 11.75 -12.80
CA LEU A 27 19.71 12.95 -12.03
C LEU A 27 18.61 14.01 -12.12
N ILE A 28 18.07 14.27 -13.32
CA ILE A 28 16.98 15.23 -13.51
C ILE A 28 15.73 14.80 -12.72
N LEU A 29 15.34 13.53 -12.81
CA LEU A 29 14.16 12.99 -12.13
C LEU A 29 14.31 13.03 -10.59
N LYS A 30 15.49 12.67 -10.06
CA LYS A 30 15.78 12.75 -8.62
C LYS A 30 15.77 14.18 -8.09
N GLY A 31 16.10 15.16 -8.95
CA GLY A 31 16.07 16.58 -8.61
C GLY A 31 14.66 17.20 -8.57
N GLN A 32 13.62 16.48 -9.00
CA GLN A 32 12.25 17.00 -8.97
C GLN A 32 11.64 16.83 -7.57
N ASP A 33 11.62 17.92 -6.81
CA ASP A 33 10.90 17.99 -5.53
C ASP A 33 9.45 18.47 -5.72
N ASN A 34 8.67 18.46 -4.64
CA ASN A 34 7.25 18.85 -4.69
C ASN A 34 7.02 20.30 -5.15
N GLY A 35 8.00 21.19 -5.03
CA GLY A 35 7.87 22.60 -5.40
C GLY A 35 7.97 22.85 -6.91
N CYS A 36 8.68 22.00 -7.66
CA CYS A 36 8.85 22.12 -9.11
C CYS A 36 8.23 20.96 -9.91
N LEU A 37 7.71 19.93 -9.25
CA LEU A 37 7.19 18.72 -9.92
C LEU A 37 6.08 19.03 -10.94
N CYS A 38 5.15 19.91 -10.60
CA CYS A 38 4.02 20.22 -11.48
C CYS A 38 4.46 20.90 -12.78
N SER A 39 5.28 21.94 -12.70
CA SER A 39 5.79 22.63 -13.90
C SER A 39 6.62 21.68 -14.75
N PHE A 40 7.48 20.87 -14.14
CA PHE A 40 8.26 19.86 -14.85
C PHE A 40 7.38 18.84 -15.58
N VAL A 41 6.34 18.31 -14.93
CA VAL A 41 5.44 17.33 -15.56
C VAL A 41 4.71 17.92 -16.76
N HIS A 42 4.30 19.20 -16.70
CA HIS A 42 3.64 19.86 -17.82
C HIS A 42 4.62 20.18 -18.96
N GLU A 43 5.82 20.67 -18.65
CA GLU A 43 6.85 21.02 -19.65
C GLU A 43 7.41 19.78 -20.35
N SER A 44 7.62 18.70 -19.61
CA SER A 44 8.25 17.47 -20.08
C SER A 44 7.28 16.32 -20.34
N TYR A 45 5.97 16.58 -20.42
CA TYR A 45 4.91 15.55 -20.50
C TYR A 45 5.17 14.48 -21.56
N GLU A 46 5.45 14.89 -22.81
CA GLU A 46 5.67 13.95 -23.91
C GLU A 46 6.91 13.06 -23.68
N SER A 47 7.97 13.63 -23.12
CA SER A 47 9.19 12.89 -22.79
C SER A 47 8.97 11.91 -21.64
N LEU A 48 8.22 12.30 -20.61
CA LEU A 48 7.81 11.41 -19.53
C LEU A 48 6.95 10.25 -20.06
N LEU A 49 5.97 10.55 -20.90
CA LEU A 49 5.12 9.54 -21.53
C LEU A 49 5.93 8.59 -22.44
N MET A 50 6.93 9.11 -23.15
CA MET A 50 7.84 8.28 -23.95
C MET A 50 8.67 7.34 -23.09
N ILE A 51 9.20 7.80 -21.95
CA ILE A 51 9.94 6.95 -21.01
C ILE A 51 9.02 5.84 -20.48
N GLU A 52 7.82 6.18 -20.00
CA GLU A 52 6.87 5.19 -19.47
C GLU A 52 6.51 4.13 -20.52
N ARG A 53 6.20 4.54 -21.75
CA ARG A 53 5.92 3.61 -22.85
C ARG A 53 7.13 2.74 -23.19
N TRP A 54 8.33 3.30 -23.17
CA TRP A 54 9.57 2.55 -23.40
C TRP A 54 9.77 1.49 -22.32
N VAL A 55 9.61 1.86 -21.05
CA VAL A 55 9.70 0.92 -19.92
C VAL A 55 8.70 -0.23 -20.08
N TRP A 56 7.42 0.06 -20.32
CA TRP A 56 6.40 -0.99 -20.49
C TRP A 56 6.73 -1.91 -21.66
N LYS A 57 7.22 -1.35 -22.76
CA LYS A 57 7.67 -2.13 -23.91
C LYS A 57 8.83 -3.04 -23.53
N VAL A 58 9.86 -2.51 -22.88
CA VAL A 58 11.06 -3.23 -22.47
C VAL A 58 10.68 -4.39 -21.53
N LEU A 59 9.86 -4.13 -20.51
CA LEU A 59 9.33 -5.17 -19.59
C LEU A 59 8.50 -6.24 -20.29
N SER A 60 7.76 -5.90 -21.35
CA SER A 60 6.90 -6.85 -22.07
C SER A 60 7.57 -7.64 -23.19
N SER A 61 8.79 -7.25 -23.59
CA SER A 61 9.36 -7.69 -24.88
C SER A 61 10.25 -8.94 -24.82
N GLY A 62 10.52 -9.49 -23.63
CA GLY A 62 11.41 -10.65 -23.45
C GLY A 62 12.91 -10.37 -23.68
N TYR A 63 13.28 -9.29 -24.38
CA TYR A 63 14.66 -8.80 -24.55
C TYR A 63 15.27 -8.24 -23.25
N PHE A 64 14.45 -8.12 -22.21
CA PHE A 64 14.80 -7.54 -20.92
C PHE A 64 15.96 -8.25 -20.20
N ASN A 65 16.17 -9.54 -20.48
CA ASN A 65 17.10 -10.40 -19.74
C ASN A 65 18.59 -10.04 -19.94
N GLU A 66 18.95 -9.30 -20.99
CA GLU A 66 20.36 -8.97 -21.26
C GLU A 66 20.89 -7.78 -20.44
N TRP A 67 20.06 -6.79 -20.11
CA TRP A 67 20.52 -5.53 -19.47
C TRP A 67 20.07 -5.39 -18.02
N ILE A 68 19.11 -6.20 -17.56
CA ILE A 68 18.57 -6.07 -16.22
C ILE A 68 19.60 -6.29 -15.11
N ASN A 69 20.66 -7.02 -15.40
CA ASN A 69 21.73 -7.28 -14.44
C ASN A 69 22.74 -6.11 -14.35
N ASP A 70 22.67 -5.13 -15.24
CA ASP A 70 23.51 -3.93 -15.16
C ASP A 70 22.92 -2.94 -14.13
N GLU A 71 23.76 -2.55 -13.17
CA GLU A 71 23.40 -1.68 -12.04
C GLU A 71 22.83 -0.33 -12.48
N HIS A 72 23.26 0.21 -13.62
CA HIS A 72 22.79 1.51 -14.12
C HIS A 72 21.34 1.44 -14.61
N TYR A 73 20.97 0.33 -15.27
CA TYR A 73 19.59 0.12 -15.68
C TYR A 73 18.70 -0.10 -14.47
N GLN A 74 19.18 -0.87 -13.49
CA GLN A 74 18.45 -1.05 -12.22
C GLN A 74 18.21 0.30 -11.54
N GLU A 75 19.27 1.10 -11.33
CA GLU A 75 19.17 2.43 -10.73
C GLU A 75 18.19 3.33 -11.49
N PHE A 76 18.24 3.29 -12.83
CA PHE A 76 17.31 4.03 -13.68
C PHE A 76 15.86 3.63 -13.45
N PHE A 77 15.56 2.33 -13.47
CA PHE A 77 14.21 1.82 -13.21
C PHE A 77 13.71 2.18 -11.81
N TYR A 78 14.55 2.03 -10.77
CA TYR A 78 14.21 2.47 -9.41
C TYR A 78 13.94 3.97 -9.35
N THR A 79 14.71 4.77 -10.08
CA THR A 79 14.53 6.22 -10.13
C THR A 79 13.19 6.60 -10.75
N ILE A 80 12.83 6.00 -11.88
CA ILE A 80 11.52 6.21 -12.51
C ILE A 80 10.39 5.77 -11.58
N ALA A 81 10.50 4.59 -10.99
CA ALA A 81 9.48 4.09 -10.08
C ALA A 81 9.29 5.02 -8.87
N SER A 82 10.38 5.55 -8.31
CA SER A 82 10.33 6.53 -7.22
C SER A 82 9.70 7.85 -7.66
N PHE A 83 10.04 8.33 -8.86
CA PHE A 83 9.43 9.52 -9.45
C PHE A 83 7.91 9.34 -9.62
N ASN A 84 7.48 8.20 -10.16
CA ASN A 84 6.07 7.85 -10.32
C ASN A 84 5.34 7.79 -8.98
N LYS A 85 5.95 7.20 -7.94
CA LYS A 85 5.38 7.22 -6.60
C LYS A 85 5.21 8.64 -6.07
N ASN A 86 6.19 9.51 -6.28
CA ASN A 86 6.08 10.92 -5.89
C ASN A 86 4.97 11.65 -6.67
N LEU A 87 4.86 11.40 -7.97
CA LEU A 87 3.78 11.90 -8.83
C LEU A 87 2.39 11.46 -8.33
N ILE A 88 2.25 10.21 -7.89
CA ILE A 88 0.99 9.69 -7.33
C ILE A 88 0.64 10.46 -6.05
N LEU A 89 1.58 10.54 -5.10
CA LEU A 89 1.37 11.10 -3.77
C LEU A 89 1.27 12.63 -3.74
N ASN A 90 1.81 13.32 -4.75
CA ASN A 90 1.69 14.77 -4.88
C ASN A 90 0.27 15.12 -5.33
N ASN A 91 -0.58 15.54 -4.40
CA ASN A 91 -2.01 15.71 -4.63
C ASN A 91 -2.40 17.08 -5.20
N ASP A 92 -1.47 18.04 -5.27
CA ASP A 92 -1.91 19.44 -5.24
C ASP A 92 -2.03 20.12 -6.60
N ASP A 93 -1.30 19.71 -7.64
CA ASP A 93 -1.18 20.56 -8.85
C ASP A 93 -1.20 19.82 -10.21
N ILE A 94 -1.33 18.49 -10.25
CA ILE A 94 -1.34 17.72 -11.52
C ILE A 94 -2.67 17.01 -11.71
N GLU A 95 -3.34 17.25 -12.85
CA GLU A 95 -4.63 16.65 -13.16
C GLU A 95 -4.60 15.12 -13.18
N LEU A 96 -5.68 14.48 -12.70
CA LEU A 96 -5.82 13.02 -12.70
C LEU A 96 -5.74 12.43 -14.10
N SER A 97 -6.25 13.13 -15.12
CA SER A 97 -6.16 12.77 -16.54
C SER A 97 -4.69 12.59 -16.98
N VAL A 98 -3.83 13.54 -16.61
CA VAL A 98 -2.39 13.53 -16.91
C VAL A 98 -1.69 12.38 -16.18
N LYS A 99 -1.94 12.23 -14.87
CA LYS A 99 -1.38 11.11 -14.10
C LYS A 99 -1.79 9.75 -14.67
N THR A 100 -3.07 9.61 -15.04
CA THR A 100 -3.61 8.40 -15.66
C THR A 100 -2.90 8.10 -16.97
N ALA A 101 -2.75 9.10 -17.84
CA ALA A 101 -2.13 8.93 -19.15
C ALA A 101 -0.66 8.53 -19.04
N LEU A 102 0.08 9.04 -18.05
CA LEU A 102 1.46 8.67 -17.78
C LEU A 102 1.58 7.26 -17.17
N LEU A 103 0.85 7.01 -16.08
CA LEU A 103 1.05 5.81 -15.25
C LEU A 103 0.35 4.56 -15.80
N LEU A 104 -0.69 4.71 -16.62
CA LEU A 104 -1.47 3.62 -17.21
C LEU A 104 -1.29 3.49 -18.73
N SER A 105 -0.16 3.92 -19.27
CA SER A 105 0.14 3.84 -20.72
C SER A 105 0.53 2.43 -21.19
N VAL A 106 -0.22 1.39 -20.78
CA VAL A 106 0.10 -0.02 -21.04
C VAL A 106 -1.12 -0.79 -21.57
N SER A 107 -0.88 -1.71 -22.51
CA SER A 107 -1.93 -2.60 -23.01
C SER A 107 -2.06 -3.89 -22.18
N THR A 108 -3.22 -4.53 -22.28
CA THR A 108 -3.47 -5.85 -21.65
C THR A 108 -2.50 -6.92 -22.16
N ASP A 109 -2.07 -6.85 -23.42
CA ASP A 109 -1.12 -7.80 -24.01
C ASP A 109 0.28 -7.64 -23.41
N GLN A 110 0.70 -6.39 -23.18
CA GLN A 110 1.99 -6.10 -22.53
C GLN A 110 2.00 -6.61 -21.09
N VAL A 111 0.94 -6.32 -20.33
CA VAL A 111 0.79 -6.84 -18.96
C VAL A 111 0.78 -8.37 -18.93
N SER A 112 0.04 -9.00 -19.84
CA SER A 112 -0.03 -10.47 -19.92
C SER A 112 1.34 -11.08 -20.25
N SER A 113 2.13 -10.41 -21.08
CA SER A 113 3.50 -10.82 -21.41
C SER A 113 4.42 -10.74 -20.19
N ILE A 114 4.30 -9.68 -19.37
CA ILE A 114 5.05 -9.54 -18.11
C ILE A 114 4.71 -10.69 -17.15
N PHE A 115 3.43 -10.96 -16.90
CA PHE A 115 3.03 -12.08 -16.04
C PHE A 115 3.51 -13.43 -16.57
N LYS A 116 3.43 -13.65 -17.88
CA LYS A 116 3.96 -14.85 -18.51
C LYS A 116 5.45 -15.01 -18.23
N GLN A 117 6.25 -13.94 -18.35
CA GLN A 117 7.68 -13.97 -18.05
C GLN A 117 7.96 -14.25 -16.57
N ILE A 118 7.22 -13.63 -15.64
CA ILE A 118 7.33 -13.91 -14.19
C ILE A 118 7.05 -15.39 -13.90
N ASN A 119 6.07 -15.99 -14.58
CA ASN A 119 5.70 -17.40 -14.40
C ASN A 119 6.67 -18.38 -15.05
N GLN A 120 7.37 -17.97 -16.11
CA GLN A 120 8.28 -18.83 -16.87
C GLN A 120 9.72 -18.82 -16.37
N THR A 121 10.12 -17.82 -15.58
CA THR A 121 11.48 -17.79 -15.03
C THR A 121 11.63 -18.82 -13.92
N ASP A 122 12.67 -19.66 -14.00
CA ASP A 122 13.01 -20.64 -12.94
C ASP A 122 13.88 -20.03 -11.83
N ASN A 123 14.41 -18.82 -12.05
CA ASN A 123 15.19 -18.10 -11.04
C ASN A 123 14.27 -17.31 -10.11
N ASP A 124 14.14 -17.76 -8.86
CA ASP A 124 13.30 -17.07 -7.87
C ASP A 124 13.85 -15.68 -7.47
N ASN A 125 15.13 -15.43 -7.73
CA ASN A 125 15.81 -14.15 -7.50
C ASN A 125 16.03 -13.34 -8.78
N ASP A 126 15.24 -13.60 -9.83
CA ASP A 126 15.35 -12.87 -11.09
C ASP A 126 15.07 -11.36 -10.88
N MET A 127 16.05 -10.53 -11.26
CA MET A 127 15.96 -9.08 -11.12
C MET A 127 14.82 -8.48 -11.95
N PHE A 128 14.39 -9.16 -13.02
CA PHE A 128 13.19 -8.77 -13.75
C PHE A 128 11.95 -8.70 -12.86
N ILE A 129 11.78 -9.66 -11.96
CA ILE A 129 10.62 -9.70 -11.06
C ILE A 129 10.67 -8.52 -10.11
N THR A 130 11.86 -8.20 -9.61
CA THR A 130 12.05 -7.07 -8.69
C THR A 130 11.69 -5.76 -9.38
N VAL A 131 12.14 -5.57 -10.62
CA VAL A 131 11.83 -4.37 -11.40
C VAL A 131 10.35 -4.32 -11.78
N ALA A 132 9.78 -5.39 -12.34
CA ALA A 132 8.35 -5.46 -12.65
C ALA A 132 7.46 -5.17 -11.42
N SER A 133 7.85 -5.65 -10.23
CA SER A 133 7.15 -5.37 -8.97
C SER A 133 6.98 -3.88 -8.71
N LEU A 134 7.96 -3.05 -9.09
CA LEU A 134 7.90 -1.60 -8.86
C LEU A 134 6.72 -0.95 -9.62
N TRP A 135 6.46 -1.38 -10.86
CA TRP A 135 5.34 -0.85 -11.64
C TRP A 135 3.99 -1.33 -11.09
N PHE A 136 3.89 -2.58 -10.66
CA PHE A 136 2.67 -3.09 -10.02
C PHE A 136 2.44 -2.45 -8.64
N ASP A 137 3.48 -2.18 -7.86
CA ASP A 137 3.39 -1.45 -6.59
C ASP A 137 2.92 0.01 -6.85
N ASN A 138 3.46 0.67 -7.88
CA ASN A 138 3.00 2.01 -8.27
C ASN A 138 1.58 2.01 -8.82
N HIS A 139 1.18 1.00 -9.59
CA HIS A 139 -0.19 0.82 -10.06
C HIS A 139 -1.16 0.67 -8.88
N SER A 140 -0.80 -0.17 -7.91
CA SER A 140 -1.56 -0.38 -6.66
C SER A 140 -1.68 0.93 -5.86
N CYS A 141 -0.57 1.66 -5.71
CA CYS A 141 -0.55 2.96 -5.05
C CYS A 141 -1.43 3.98 -5.77
N PHE A 142 -1.35 4.05 -7.11
CA PHE A 142 -2.19 4.95 -7.90
C PHE A 142 -3.67 4.65 -7.72
N ILE A 143 -4.04 3.37 -7.75
CA ILE A 143 -5.40 2.91 -7.51
C ILE A 143 -5.90 3.32 -6.13
N HIS A 144 -5.11 3.04 -5.09
CA HIS A 144 -5.45 3.35 -3.70
C HIS A 144 -5.75 4.85 -3.49
N TYR A 145 -4.91 5.71 -4.07
CA TYR A 145 -5.09 7.16 -3.95
C TYR A 145 -6.08 7.77 -4.94
N ASN A 146 -6.44 7.06 -6.00
CA ASN A 146 -7.31 7.57 -7.07
C ASN A 146 -8.41 6.54 -7.42
N PRO A 147 -9.47 6.40 -6.60
CA PRO A 147 -10.52 5.42 -6.81
C PRO A 147 -11.21 5.43 -8.18
N PRO A 148 -11.35 6.56 -8.91
CA PRO A 148 -11.85 6.50 -10.27
C PRO A 148 -11.04 5.55 -11.18
N ALA A 149 -9.77 5.28 -10.84
CA ALA A 149 -8.90 4.38 -11.58
C ALA A 149 -9.31 2.89 -11.53
N HIS A 150 -10.17 2.50 -10.60
CA HIS A 150 -10.77 1.15 -10.56
C HIS A 150 -11.59 0.82 -11.81
N ALA A 151 -12.11 1.84 -12.50
CA ALA A 151 -12.94 1.66 -13.69
C ALA A 151 -12.13 1.30 -14.95
N PHE A 152 -10.80 1.46 -14.93
CA PHE A 152 -9.99 1.19 -16.13
C PHE A 152 -9.90 -0.31 -16.43
N PRO A 153 -10.09 -0.75 -17.69
CA PRO A 153 -10.00 -2.16 -18.08
C PRO A 153 -8.67 -2.81 -17.73
N ILE A 154 -7.56 -2.06 -17.82
CA ILE A 154 -6.23 -2.56 -17.48
C ILE A 154 -6.10 -2.88 -15.98
N THR A 155 -6.75 -2.08 -15.13
CA THR A 155 -6.79 -2.29 -13.69
C THR A 155 -7.53 -3.58 -13.34
N ASP A 156 -8.68 -3.83 -13.96
CA ASP A 156 -9.41 -5.08 -13.77
C ASP A 156 -8.59 -6.27 -14.29
N HIS A 157 -8.02 -6.19 -15.50
CA HIS A 157 -7.19 -7.26 -16.07
C HIS A 157 -6.03 -7.66 -15.15
N ILE A 158 -5.27 -6.69 -14.64
CA ILE A 158 -4.15 -6.91 -13.71
C ILE A 158 -4.63 -7.64 -12.46
N ASN A 159 -5.66 -7.11 -11.79
CA ASN A 159 -6.07 -7.60 -10.48
C ASN A 159 -6.81 -8.94 -10.54
N GLN A 160 -7.60 -9.19 -11.59
CA GLN A 160 -8.21 -10.51 -11.81
C GLN A 160 -7.13 -11.58 -12.07
N TYR A 161 -6.12 -11.24 -12.88
CA TYR A 161 -5.00 -12.14 -13.12
C TYR A 161 -4.21 -12.42 -11.82
N ILE A 162 -3.91 -11.37 -11.04
CA ILE A 162 -3.20 -11.48 -9.76
C ILE A 162 -3.95 -12.37 -8.78
N LEU A 163 -5.25 -12.11 -8.61
CA LEU A 163 -6.08 -12.86 -7.67
C LEU A 163 -6.10 -14.35 -8.01
N HIS A 164 -6.36 -14.68 -9.29
CA HIS A 164 -6.52 -16.06 -9.72
C HIS A 164 -5.20 -16.84 -9.78
N ASN A 165 -4.15 -16.26 -10.37
CA ASN A 165 -2.91 -16.99 -10.67
C ASN A 165 -1.85 -16.89 -9.57
N TYR A 166 -1.92 -15.86 -8.71
CA TYR A 166 -0.95 -15.66 -7.64
C TYR A 166 -1.58 -15.89 -6.27
N ILE A 167 -2.54 -15.08 -5.82
CA ILE A 167 -3.09 -15.14 -4.45
C ILE A 167 -3.76 -16.49 -4.14
N LEU A 168 -4.52 -17.04 -5.09
CA LEU A 168 -5.22 -18.32 -4.93
C LEU A 168 -4.40 -19.54 -5.37
N SER A 169 -3.10 -19.35 -5.60
CA SER A 169 -2.21 -20.44 -6.00
C SER A 169 -1.66 -21.22 -4.82
N LYS A 170 -1.24 -22.46 -5.08
CA LYS A 170 -0.48 -23.27 -4.09
C LYS A 170 0.86 -22.62 -3.74
N GLN A 171 1.49 -21.92 -4.68
CA GLN A 171 2.77 -21.27 -4.45
C GLN A 171 2.66 -20.13 -3.42
N TYR A 172 1.59 -19.34 -3.47
CA TYR A 172 1.32 -18.33 -2.46
C TYR A 172 1.17 -18.95 -1.06
N LYS A 173 0.48 -20.08 -0.95
CA LYS A 173 0.40 -20.86 0.29
C LYS A 173 1.76 -21.37 0.78
N THR A 174 2.61 -21.85 -0.12
CA THR A 174 3.98 -22.24 0.23
C THR A 174 4.75 -21.06 0.84
N TYR A 175 4.70 -19.88 0.20
CA TYR A 175 5.38 -18.69 0.73
C TYR A 175 4.80 -18.21 2.06
N LEU A 176 3.48 -18.30 2.28
CA LEU A 176 2.90 -18.02 3.59
C LEU A 176 3.42 -18.98 4.67
N ASN A 177 3.52 -20.27 4.37
CA ASN A 177 4.08 -21.26 5.30
C ASN A 177 5.56 -21.00 5.63
N GLU A 178 6.35 -20.52 4.66
CA GLU A 178 7.72 -20.08 4.89
C GLU A 178 7.78 -18.85 5.80
N LEU A 179 6.86 -17.90 5.61
CA LEU A 179 6.67 -16.75 6.50
C LEU A 179 6.19 -17.13 7.90
N SER A 180 5.53 -18.28 8.09
CA SER A 180 5.11 -18.75 9.41
C SER A 180 6.27 -19.30 10.27
N GLN A 181 7.52 -19.29 9.78
CA GLN A 181 8.66 -19.73 10.56
C GLN A 181 9.06 -18.68 11.61
N SER A 182 9.38 -19.12 12.84
CA SER A 182 9.76 -18.22 13.94
C SER A 182 11.12 -17.55 13.76
N VAL A 183 12.01 -18.16 12.97
CA VAL A 183 13.31 -17.61 12.59
C VAL A 183 13.40 -17.64 11.07
N ILE A 184 13.25 -16.48 10.44
CA ILE A 184 13.33 -16.34 8.99
C ILE A 184 14.72 -15.84 8.60
N SER A 185 15.44 -16.64 7.82
CA SER A 185 16.68 -16.18 7.20
C SER A 185 16.39 -15.13 6.11
N GLN A 186 17.27 -14.13 5.98
CA GLN A 186 17.18 -13.15 4.88
C GLN A 186 17.20 -13.79 3.49
N SER A 187 17.80 -14.98 3.37
CA SER A 187 17.86 -15.75 2.13
C SER A 187 16.50 -16.29 1.67
N VAL A 188 15.49 -16.34 2.55
CA VAL A 188 14.14 -16.81 2.21
C VAL A 188 13.42 -15.78 1.33
N PHE A 189 13.69 -14.48 1.50
CA PHE A 189 13.03 -13.43 0.73
C PHE A 189 13.60 -13.27 -0.68
N THR A 190 13.18 -14.18 -1.55
CA THR A 190 13.44 -14.12 -2.99
C THR A 190 12.60 -13.06 -3.69
N ALA A 191 12.97 -12.68 -4.92
CA ALA A 191 12.19 -11.73 -5.72
C ALA A 191 10.77 -12.24 -5.98
N LYS A 192 10.59 -13.54 -6.26
CA LYS A 192 9.26 -14.15 -6.39
C LYS A 192 8.47 -14.11 -5.10
N MET A 193 9.06 -14.48 -3.98
CA MET A 193 8.33 -14.46 -2.70
C MET A 193 7.83 -13.04 -2.38
N LEU A 194 8.68 -12.03 -2.57
CA LEU A 194 8.29 -10.62 -2.39
C LEU A 194 7.19 -10.22 -3.36
N PHE A 195 7.28 -10.60 -4.62
CA PHE A 195 6.22 -10.31 -5.59
C PHE A 195 4.87 -10.92 -5.16
N TYR A 196 4.87 -12.19 -4.75
CA TYR A 196 3.66 -12.89 -4.31
C TYR A 196 3.08 -12.28 -3.04
N ILE A 197 3.89 -12.06 -2.00
CA ILE A 197 3.37 -11.66 -0.69
C ILE A 197 3.18 -10.16 -0.57
N ARG A 198 4.12 -9.36 -1.06
CA ARG A 198 4.05 -7.89 -0.97
C ARG A 198 3.21 -7.32 -2.10
N THR A 199 3.67 -7.49 -3.34
CA THR A 199 3.13 -6.76 -4.50
C THR A 199 1.72 -7.24 -4.86
N CYS A 200 1.50 -8.55 -4.97
CA CYS A 200 0.17 -9.08 -5.28
C CYS A 200 -0.85 -8.76 -4.16
N SER A 201 -0.48 -8.88 -2.89
CA SER A 201 -1.37 -8.53 -1.77
C SER A 201 -1.71 -7.04 -1.77
N PHE A 202 -0.74 -6.17 -2.05
CA PHE A 202 -0.99 -4.73 -2.14
C PHE A 202 -1.93 -4.38 -3.30
N SER A 203 -1.74 -5.02 -4.46
CA SER A 203 -2.61 -4.86 -5.63
C SER A 203 -4.04 -5.24 -5.31
N ILE A 204 -4.26 -6.43 -4.72
CA ILE A 204 -5.62 -6.86 -4.38
C ILE A 204 -6.22 -6.00 -3.28
N PHE A 205 -5.46 -5.64 -2.23
CA PHE A 205 -5.93 -4.71 -1.20
C PHE A 205 -6.45 -3.41 -1.82
N SER A 206 -5.69 -2.83 -2.74
CA SER A 206 -6.05 -1.58 -3.39
C SER A 206 -7.25 -1.74 -4.32
N TYR A 207 -7.50 -2.93 -4.87
CA TYR A 207 -8.53 -3.16 -5.88
C TYR A 207 -9.90 -3.62 -5.35
N ILE A 208 -9.92 -4.36 -4.23
CA ILE A 208 -11.02 -5.25 -3.85
C ILE A 208 -12.29 -4.52 -3.39
N ASN A 209 -12.17 -3.50 -2.54
CA ASN A 209 -13.30 -2.82 -1.91
C ASN A 209 -14.32 -2.20 -2.90
N PRO A 210 -13.89 -1.49 -3.96
CA PRO A 210 -14.84 -0.90 -4.91
C PRO A 210 -15.26 -1.83 -6.05
N ASN A 211 -14.63 -3.00 -6.21
CA ASN A 211 -14.86 -3.92 -7.33
C ASN A 211 -15.33 -5.30 -6.89
N THR A 212 -15.87 -5.42 -5.68
CA THR A 212 -16.44 -6.65 -5.13
C THR A 212 -17.36 -7.40 -6.11
N HIS A 213 -18.24 -6.68 -6.81
CA HIS A 213 -19.16 -7.22 -7.81
C HIS A 213 -18.48 -7.83 -9.05
N LYS A 214 -17.21 -7.49 -9.32
CA LYS A 214 -16.44 -8.02 -10.46
C LYS A 214 -15.61 -9.24 -10.07
N ILE A 215 -15.48 -9.54 -8.78
CA ILE A 215 -14.64 -10.64 -8.32
C ILE A 215 -15.49 -11.91 -8.25
N ARG A 216 -14.98 -12.98 -8.84
CA ARG A 216 -15.68 -14.28 -8.90
C ARG A 216 -15.82 -14.95 -7.52
N TYR A 217 -14.91 -14.65 -6.61
CA TYR A 217 -14.85 -15.23 -5.27
C TYR A 217 -15.51 -14.32 -4.25
N THR A 218 -16.12 -14.93 -3.23
CA THR A 218 -16.69 -14.21 -2.10
C THR A 218 -15.62 -13.84 -1.06
N ALA A 219 -15.88 -12.79 -0.27
CA ALA A 219 -15.04 -12.42 0.87
C ALA A 219 -14.80 -13.61 1.80
N ASP A 220 -15.84 -14.38 2.14
CA ASP A 220 -15.74 -15.53 3.03
C ASP A 220 -14.78 -16.59 2.49
N GLU A 221 -14.79 -16.86 1.18
CA GLU A 221 -13.88 -17.82 0.54
C GLU A 221 -12.43 -17.35 0.65
N LEU A 222 -12.17 -16.07 0.36
CA LEU A 222 -10.83 -15.49 0.45
C LEU A 222 -10.32 -15.43 1.89
N VAL A 223 -11.17 -15.06 2.86
CA VAL A 223 -10.81 -15.04 4.28
C VAL A 223 -10.52 -16.46 4.76
N ARG A 224 -11.38 -17.45 4.48
CA ARG A 224 -11.11 -18.86 4.82
C ARG A 224 -9.84 -19.37 4.16
N TRP A 225 -9.56 -18.92 2.93
CA TRP A 225 -8.34 -19.29 2.24
C TRP A 225 -7.10 -18.83 2.98
N ILE A 226 -7.04 -17.62 3.55
CA ILE A 226 -5.79 -17.09 4.13
C ILE A 226 -5.72 -17.11 5.66
N ARG A 227 -6.85 -17.30 6.35
CA ARG A 227 -7.01 -17.07 7.79
C ARG A 227 -5.92 -17.70 8.64
N ASP A 228 -5.70 -19.00 8.52
CA ASP A 228 -4.90 -19.74 9.49
C ASP A 228 -3.42 -19.32 9.43
N GLU A 229 -2.85 -19.20 8.23
CA GLU A 229 -1.49 -18.71 8.04
C GLU A 229 -1.37 -17.22 8.41
N TYR A 230 -2.35 -16.39 8.05
CA TYR A 230 -2.35 -14.98 8.43
C TYR A 230 -2.24 -14.79 9.95
N LEU A 231 -3.14 -15.43 10.70
CA LEU A 231 -3.17 -15.32 12.16
C LEU A 231 -1.87 -15.83 12.77
N GLN A 232 -1.35 -16.96 12.28
CA GLN A 232 -0.09 -17.52 12.74
C GLN A 232 1.10 -16.60 12.47
N ILE A 233 1.22 -16.06 11.26
CA ILE A 233 2.31 -15.16 10.86
C ILE A 233 2.31 -13.91 11.76
N VAL A 234 1.16 -13.26 11.93
CA VAL A 234 1.04 -12.07 12.79
C VAL A 234 1.41 -12.40 14.23
N HIS A 235 0.92 -13.53 14.77
CA HIS A 235 1.20 -13.95 16.13
C HIS A 235 2.68 -14.21 16.41
N ILE A 236 3.36 -14.86 15.48
CA ILE A 236 4.79 -15.19 15.60
C ILE A 236 5.61 -13.91 15.52
N HIS A 237 5.37 -13.09 14.50
CA HIS A 237 6.24 -11.95 14.20
C HIS A 237 5.97 -10.72 15.06
N SER A 238 4.79 -10.58 15.66
CA SER A 238 4.49 -9.52 16.63
C SER A 238 5.43 -9.52 17.84
N ARG A 239 6.08 -10.67 18.13
CA ARG A 239 7.01 -10.84 19.25
C ARG A 239 8.46 -10.57 18.88
N THR A 240 8.76 -10.42 17.58
CA THR A 240 10.12 -10.28 17.05
C THR A 240 10.30 -9.02 16.21
N ILE A 241 9.42 -8.02 16.38
CA ILE A 241 9.38 -6.77 15.57
C ILE A 241 10.75 -6.08 15.50
N ALA A 242 11.50 -6.10 16.59
CA ALA A 242 12.85 -5.50 16.65
C ALA A 242 13.87 -6.15 15.68
N LEU A 243 13.60 -7.36 15.21
CA LEU A 243 14.43 -8.12 14.27
C LEU A 243 13.91 -8.09 12.84
N TRP A 244 12.82 -7.35 12.58
CA TRP A 244 12.25 -7.28 11.24
C TRP A 244 13.19 -6.56 10.28
N SER A 245 13.57 -7.28 9.22
CA SER A 245 14.16 -6.64 8.04
C SER A 245 13.12 -5.81 7.28
N LYS A 246 13.59 -4.89 6.43
CA LYS A 246 12.72 -4.13 5.51
C LYS A 246 11.84 -5.04 4.65
N LYS A 247 12.36 -6.18 4.22
CA LYS A 247 11.62 -7.18 3.42
C LYS A 247 10.46 -7.80 4.21
N LEU A 248 10.72 -8.22 5.46
CA LEU A 248 9.66 -8.75 6.34
C LEU A 248 8.63 -7.68 6.67
N LEU A 249 9.06 -6.46 7.02
CA LEU A 249 8.15 -5.34 7.27
C LEU A 249 7.22 -5.09 6.08
N ALA A 250 7.75 -5.06 4.85
CA ALA A 250 6.94 -4.88 3.66
C ALA A 250 5.94 -6.04 3.44
N CYS A 251 6.35 -7.29 3.65
CA CYS A 251 5.42 -8.44 3.59
C CYS A 251 4.32 -8.34 4.65
N MET A 252 4.66 -8.06 5.92
CA MET A 252 3.70 -7.90 7.00
C MET A 252 2.71 -6.78 6.71
N THR A 253 3.20 -5.66 6.21
CA THR A 253 2.39 -4.49 5.84
C THR A 253 1.30 -4.85 4.85
N GLN A 254 1.67 -5.49 3.75
CA GLN A 254 0.72 -5.78 2.68
C GLN A 254 -0.16 -6.97 2.99
N LEU A 255 0.33 -7.96 3.76
CA LEU A 255 -0.49 -9.07 4.24
C LEU A 255 -1.59 -8.59 5.20
N ILE A 256 -1.25 -7.74 6.17
CA ILE A 256 -2.24 -7.13 7.09
C ILE A 256 -3.19 -6.23 6.31
N SER A 257 -2.69 -5.40 5.37
CA SER A 257 -3.56 -4.57 4.52
C SER A 257 -4.56 -5.42 3.74
N PHE A 258 -4.08 -6.48 3.07
CA PHE A 258 -4.93 -7.37 2.29
C PHE A 258 -6.04 -8.00 3.14
N VAL A 259 -5.70 -8.62 4.27
CA VAL A 259 -6.72 -9.22 5.15
C VAL A 259 -7.67 -8.17 5.72
N GLY A 260 -7.17 -6.97 6.05
CA GLY A 260 -8.02 -5.86 6.45
C GLY A 260 -9.00 -5.40 5.37
N GLY A 261 -8.56 -5.37 4.10
CA GLY A 261 -9.44 -5.11 2.95
C GLY A 261 -10.51 -6.19 2.80
N LEU A 262 -10.16 -7.47 2.95
CA LEU A 262 -11.15 -8.56 2.95
C LEU A 262 -12.21 -8.40 4.05
N CYS A 263 -11.82 -7.89 5.21
CA CYS A 263 -12.73 -7.61 6.32
C CYS A 263 -13.66 -6.42 6.07
N TRP A 264 -13.49 -5.67 4.98
CA TRP A 264 -14.31 -4.52 4.60
C TRP A 264 -15.09 -4.73 3.28
N TRP A 265 -15.19 -5.97 2.84
CA TRP A 265 -15.85 -6.32 1.59
C TRP A 265 -17.33 -5.90 1.56
N ASP A 266 -17.74 -5.18 0.50
CA ASP A 266 -19.09 -4.65 0.29
C ASP A 266 -19.61 -3.74 1.42
N GLY A 267 -18.72 -3.16 2.23
CA GLY A 267 -19.10 -2.37 3.41
C GLY A 267 -19.72 -3.20 4.53
N HIS A 268 -19.68 -4.53 4.43
CA HIS A 268 -20.11 -5.44 5.49
C HIS A 268 -18.87 -5.93 6.24
N SER A 269 -18.65 -5.47 7.47
CA SER A 269 -17.50 -5.90 8.27
C SER A 269 -17.79 -7.06 9.21
N LYS A 270 -19.00 -7.07 9.81
CA LYS A 270 -19.34 -8.01 10.88
C LYS A 270 -19.30 -9.48 10.46
N LYS A 271 -19.66 -9.80 9.22
CA LYS A 271 -19.68 -11.19 8.75
C LYS A 271 -18.26 -11.73 8.58
N GLN A 272 -17.37 -10.94 8.00
CA GLN A 272 -16.00 -11.32 7.64
C GLN A 272 -15.12 -11.41 8.89
N ILE A 273 -15.29 -10.50 9.84
CA ILE A 273 -14.62 -10.58 11.16
C ILE A 273 -14.94 -11.91 11.86
N LYS A 274 -16.19 -12.38 11.81
CA LYS A 274 -16.57 -13.69 12.36
C LYS A 274 -16.03 -14.90 11.60
N VAL A 275 -15.73 -14.74 10.30
CA VAL A 275 -15.08 -15.80 9.52
C VAL A 275 -13.59 -15.86 9.84
N LEU A 276 -12.95 -14.70 10.00
CA LEU A 276 -11.54 -14.57 10.36
C LEU A 276 -11.27 -15.03 11.80
N PHE A 277 -12.13 -14.64 12.74
CA PHE A 277 -11.98 -14.99 14.16
C PHE A 277 -13.13 -15.86 14.64
N VAL A 278 -12.87 -17.16 14.74
CA VAL A 278 -13.89 -18.16 15.12
C VAL A 278 -14.22 -18.16 16.61
N THR A 279 -13.37 -17.56 17.45
CA THR A 279 -13.58 -17.41 18.88
C THR A 279 -13.12 -16.04 19.36
N GLU A 280 -13.68 -15.57 20.50
CA GLU A 280 -13.24 -14.33 21.14
C GLU A 280 -11.77 -14.36 21.56
N GLN A 281 -11.24 -15.52 21.99
CA GLN A 281 -9.84 -15.63 22.37
C GLN A 281 -8.90 -15.27 21.22
N ILE A 282 -9.21 -15.72 20.00
CA ILE A 282 -8.39 -15.39 18.82
C ILE A 282 -8.47 -13.88 18.54
N ILE A 283 -9.63 -13.25 18.76
CA ILE A 283 -9.78 -11.79 18.65
C ILE A 283 -8.86 -11.09 19.65
N TYR A 284 -8.90 -11.50 20.92
CA TYR A 284 -8.08 -10.89 21.97
C TYR A 284 -6.58 -11.05 21.70
N ASP A 285 -6.14 -12.26 21.36
CA ASP A 285 -4.75 -12.55 21.01
C ASP A 285 -4.28 -11.68 19.83
N HIS A 286 -5.12 -11.58 18.79
CA HIS A 286 -4.80 -10.78 17.62
C HIS A 286 -4.76 -9.27 17.91
N ILE A 287 -5.65 -8.76 18.76
CA ILE A 287 -5.60 -7.36 19.21
C ILE A 287 -4.28 -7.09 19.91
N GLU A 288 -3.85 -7.97 20.81
CA GLU A 288 -2.56 -7.80 21.48
C GLU A 288 -1.39 -7.83 20.49
N ASP A 289 -1.42 -8.74 19.51
CA ASP A 289 -0.41 -8.82 18.46
C ASP A 289 -0.32 -7.54 17.63
N LEU A 290 -1.46 -6.99 17.20
CA LEU A 290 -1.51 -5.72 16.48
C LEU A 290 -1.06 -4.55 17.34
N ILE A 291 -1.42 -4.52 18.63
CA ILE A 291 -0.97 -3.47 19.55
C ILE A 291 0.54 -3.54 19.77
N ARG A 292 1.15 -4.72 19.85
CA ARG A 292 2.62 -4.86 19.91
C ARG A 292 3.29 -4.24 18.68
N ILE A 293 2.73 -4.46 17.49
CA ILE A 293 3.22 -3.86 16.23
C ILE A 293 3.09 -2.33 16.29
N ILE A 294 1.93 -1.84 16.71
CA ILE A 294 1.62 -0.41 16.75
C ILE A 294 2.45 0.32 17.81
N ASP A 295 2.72 -0.28 18.97
CA ASP A 295 3.49 0.33 20.07
C ASP A 295 5.01 0.34 19.82
N TYR A 296 5.48 -0.27 18.72
CA TYR A 296 6.90 -0.31 18.39
C TYR A 296 7.45 1.06 17.99
N ARG A 297 7.99 1.78 18.99
CA ARG A 297 8.48 3.18 18.88
C ARG A 297 9.37 3.50 17.67
N PRO A 298 10.27 2.62 17.18
CA PRO A 298 11.05 2.93 15.99
C PRO A 298 10.19 3.22 14.75
N PHE A 299 9.01 2.61 14.59
CA PHE A 299 8.10 2.94 13.50
C PHE A 299 7.53 4.36 13.63
N HIS A 300 7.30 4.85 14.86
CA HIS A 300 6.81 6.22 15.08
C HIS A 300 7.82 7.26 14.61
N LYS A 301 9.13 6.99 14.77
CA LYS A 301 10.20 7.90 14.36
C LYS A 301 10.32 8.05 12.84
N GLU A 302 9.94 7.01 12.11
CA GLU A 302 9.99 6.99 10.63
C GLU A 302 8.65 7.32 9.99
N MET A 303 7.61 7.60 10.79
CA MET A 303 6.28 7.94 10.30
C MET A 303 6.33 9.18 9.40
N LYS A 304 5.57 9.14 8.31
CA LYS A 304 5.44 10.23 7.35
C LYS A 304 4.02 10.78 7.37
N SER A 305 3.82 11.97 6.83
CA SER A 305 2.50 12.61 6.70
C SER A 305 1.60 12.03 5.60
N VAL A 306 2.12 11.05 4.87
CA VAL A 306 1.43 10.29 3.82
C VAL A 306 1.93 8.84 3.87
N ARG A 307 1.15 7.89 3.35
CA ARG A 307 1.49 6.44 3.30
C ARG A 307 2.55 6.13 2.23
N SER A 308 3.74 6.71 2.41
CA SER A 308 4.87 6.65 1.48
C SER A 308 5.91 5.59 1.82
N ASN A 309 5.93 5.10 3.06
CA ASN A 309 6.82 4.03 3.54
C ASN A 309 6.05 2.91 4.25
N ASP A 310 6.72 1.79 4.47
CA ASP A 310 6.13 0.61 5.09
C ASP A 310 5.84 0.83 6.59
N GLU A 311 6.62 1.66 7.29
CA GLU A 311 6.41 1.97 8.72
C GLU A 311 5.09 2.73 8.95
N THR A 312 4.77 3.71 8.10
CA THR A 312 3.46 4.39 8.17
C THR A 312 2.36 3.42 7.76
N SER A 313 2.60 2.62 6.71
CA SER A 313 1.61 1.70 6.14
C SER A 313 1.23 0.56 7.09
N ILE A 314 2.16 -0.01 7.85
CA ILE A 314 1.87 -1.11 8.78
C ILE A 314 1.00 -0.63 9.95
N ILE A 315 1.27 0.57 10.47
CA ILE A 315 0.50 1.17 11.55
C ILE A 315 -0.93 1.44 11.08
N ASP A 316 -1.06 2.07 9.90
CA ASP A 316 -2.36 2.33 9.26
C ASP A 316 -3.15 1.02 9.05
N ALA A 317 -2.52 0.01 8.45
CA ALA A 317 -3.16 -1.29 8.19
C ALA A 317 -3.61 -2.00 9.48
N ALA A 318 -2.78 -1.97 10.53
CA ALA A 318 -3.12 -2.58 11.82
C ALA A 318 -4.28 -1.84 12.51
N LEU A 319 -4.28 -0.51 12.47
CA LEU A 319 -5.37 0.31 13.01
C LEU A 319 -6.67 0.10 12.24
N MET A 320 -6.61 -0.06 10.91
CA MET A 320 -7.78 -0.36 10.10
C MET A 320 -8.47 -1.64 10.59
N ILE A 321 -7.73 -2.73 10.83
CA ILE A 321 -8.29 -3.99 11.36
C ILE A 321 -8.83 -3.81 12.79
N LEU A 322 -8.07 -3.15 13.67
CA LEU A 322 -8.50 -2.88 15.05
C LEU A 322 -9.82 -2.11 15.10
N MET A 323 -9.94 -1.05 14.28
CA MET A 323 -11.16 -0.28 14.15
C MET A 323 -12.33 -1.17 13.75
N ARG A 324 -12.13 -2.11 12.80
CA ARG A 324 -13.20 -3.02 12.38
C ARG A 324 -13.63 -3.96 13.50
N MET A 325 -12.67 -4.56 14.21
CA MET A 325 -12.98 -5.43 15.35
C MET A 325 -13.79 -4.68 16.42
N VAL A 326 -13.39 -3.44 16.75
CA VAL A 326 -14.09 -2.60 17.74
C VAL A 326 -15.49 -2.20 17.29
N GLN A 327 -15.69 -1.97 15.98
CA GLN A 327 -17.00 -1.59 15.43
C GLN A 327 -17.99 -2.76 15.36
N THR A 328 -17.51 -4.01 15.24
CA THR A 328 -18.37 -5.17 14.98
C THR A 328 -18.58 -6.08 16.17
N GLU A 329 -17.60 -6.15 17.07
CA GLU A 329 -17.57 -7.08 18.20
C GLU A 329 -17.78 -6.35 19.53
N ASN A 330 -18.34 -7.06 20.52
CA ASN A 330 -18.58 -6.50 21.85
C ASN A 330 -17.32 -6.60 22.72
N ILE A 331 -16.24 -5.93 22.30
CA ILE A 331 -14.91 -6.04 22.90
C ILE A 331 -14.49 -4.80 23.70
N SER A 332 -15.38 -3.82 23.87
CA SER A 332 -15.06 -2.59 24.62
C SER A 332 -14.59 -2.88 26.04
N TRP A 333 -15.11 -3.93 26.69
CA TRP A 333 -14.69 -4.33 28.04
C TRP A 333 -13.20 -4.71 28.10
N PHE A 334 -12.70 -5.42 27.08
CA PHE A 334 -11.31 -5.87 26.99
C PHE A 334 -10.34 -4.68 26.85
N PHE A 335 -10.71 -3.69 26.02
CA PHE A 335 -9.94 -2.46 25.92
C PHE A 335 -9.98 -1.66 27.23
N ARG A 336 -11.15 -1.55 27.88
CA ARG A 336 -11.30 -0.81 29.15
C ARG A 336 -10.48 -1.41 30.29
N SER A 337 -10.36 -2.73 30.34
CA SER A 337 -9.59 -3.43 31.36
C SER A 337 -8.08 -3.43 31.11
N ASN A 338 -7.63 -3.05 29.91
CA ASN A 338 -6.21 -3.09 29.53
C ASN A 338 -5.61 -1.70 29.29
N VAL A 339 -5.02 -1.14 30.35
CA VAL A 339 -4.45 0.22 30.35
C VAL A 339 -3.26 0.35 29.38
N SER A 340 -2.50 -0.71 29.12
CA SER A 340 -1.35 -0.65 28.20
C SER A 340 -1.81 -0.39 26.76
N ILE A 341 -2.89 -1.02 26.33
CA ILE A 341 -3.51 -0.80 25.01
C ILE A 341 -3.96 0.66 24.87
N GLN A 342 -4.62 1.20 25.89
CA GLN A 342 -5.09 2.59 25.90
C GLN A 342 -3.93 3.58 25.80
N ASN A 343 -2.85 3.32 26.54
CA ASN A 343 -1.65 4.16 26.53
C ASN A 343 -0.92 4.11 25.19
N ALA A 344 -0.78 2.92 24.59
CA ALA A 344 -0.15 2.76 23.27
C ALA A 344 -0.90 3.54 22.20
N LEU A 345 -2.23 3.40 22.15
CA LEU A 345 -3.09 4.14 21.23
C LEU A 345 -3.01 5.65 21.48
N SER A 346 -3.11 6.11 22.73
CA SER A 346 -3.07 7.55 23.05
C SER A 346 -1.73 8.18 22.64
N THR A 347 -0.61 7.50 22.94
CA THR A 347 0.74 7.95 22.56
C THR A 347 0.85 8.09 21.04
N LEU A 348 0.32 7.11 20.29
CA LEU A 348 0.33 7.16 18.84
C LEU A 348 -0.53 8.30 18.29
N GLY A 349 -1.73 8.51 18.84
CA GLY A 349 -2.64 9.57 18.39
C GLY A 349 -2.03 10.96 18.59
N GLU A 350 -1.37 11.20 19.71
CA GLU A 350 -0.67 12.46 20.01
C GLU A 350 0.55 12.71 19.12
N GLY A 351 1.22 11.64 18.67
CA GLY A 351 2.41 11.71 17.82
C GLY A 351 2.15 11.50 16.32
N ALA A 352 0.89 11.32 15.90
CA ALA A 352 0.57 10.95 14.53
C ALA A 352 0.86 12.10 13.55
N LEU A 353 1.76 11.84 12.60
CA LEU A 353 2.03 12.76 11.48
C LEU A 353 1.08 12.53 10.31
N TYR A 354 0.50 11.33 10.20
CA TYR A 354 -0.47 10.96 9.19
C TYR A 354 -1.89 11.07 9.75
N ASP A 355 -2.71 11.86 9.07
CA ASP A 355 -4.07 12.16 9.52
C ASP A 355 -4.92 10.90 9.78
N GLU A 356 -4.86 9.92 8.87
CA GLU A 356 -5.68 8.69 8.96
C GLU A 356 -5.32 7.83 10.18
N ILE A 357 -4.05 7.83 10.59
CA ILE A 357 -3.60 7.14 11.81
C ILE A 357 -4.19 7.82 13.04
N GLY A 358 -4.08 9.14 13.15
CA GLY A 358 -4.64 9.90 14.27
C GLY A 358 -6.15 9.69 14.39
N LEU A 359 -6.86 9.73 13.26
CA LEU A 359 -8.29 9.46 13.19
C LEU A 359 -8.68 8.06 13.63
N SER A 360 -7.95 7.07 13.14
CA SER A 360 -8.23 5.67 13.47
C SER A 360 -8.00 5.42 14.96
N VAL A 361 -6.94 5.98 15.53
CA VAL A 361 -6.69 5.95 16.98
C VAL A 361 -7.85 6.56 17.76
N TYR A 362 -8.22 7.81 17.45
CA TYR A 362 -9.26 8.50 18.21
C TYR A 362 -10.64 7.87 18.01
N GLY A 363 -10.94 7.32 16.83
CA GLY A 363 -12.16 6.57 16.60
C GLY A 363 -12.21 5.27 17.40
N ILE A 364 -11.09 4.54 17.53
CA ILE A 364 -11.00 3.34 18.38
C ILE A 364 -11.24 3.74 19.84
N LEU A 365 -10.47 4.71 20.35
CA LEU A 365 -10.58 5.18 21.74
C LEU A 365 -11.98 5.68 22.06
N GLY A 366 -12.59 6.46 21.15
CA GLY A 366 -13.95 6.97 21.26
C GLY A 366 -15.02 5.86 21.31
N LYS A 367 -14.78 4.71 20.68
CA LYS A 367 -15.71 3.56 20.73
C LYS A 367 -15.53 2.69 21.97
N VAL A 368 -14.32 2.60 22.52
CA VAL A 368 -14.02 1.65 23.60
C VAL A 368 -14.00 2.28 24.99
N LEU A 369 -13.64 3.55 25.14
CA LEU A 369 -13.51 4.18 26.46
C LEU A 369 -14.85 4.68 27.03
N SER A 370 -14.88 4.95 28.34
CA SER A 370 -15.98 5.68 28.97
C SER A 370 -15.81 7.20 28.82
N ASP A 371 -16.89 7.96 29.00
CA ASP A 371 -16.85 9.43 28.94
C ASP A 371 -15.82 10.03 29.93
N GLU A 372 -15.68 9.45 31.12
CA GLU A 372 -14.69 9.89 32.11
C GLU A 372 -13.25 9.65 31.63
N GLN A 373 -12.99 8.49 31.03
CA GLN A 373 -11.68 8.17 30.46
C GLN A 373 -11.35 9.07 29.26
N LEU A 374 -12.33 9.32 28.37
CA LEU A 374 -12.17 10.25 27.24
C LEU A 374 -11.87 11.69 27.70
N LYS A 375 -12.56 12.15 28.76
CA LYS A 375 -12.30 13.47 29.38
C LYS A 375 -10.88 13.55 29.94
N ASN A 376 -10.42 12.52 30.63
CA ASN A 376 -9.08 12.47 31.20
C ASN A 376 -7.98 12.52 30.13
N LEU A 377 -8.20 11.85 28.99
CA LEU A 377 -7.28 11.85 27.85
C LEU A 377 -7.37 13.12 27.00
N LYS A 378 -8.28 14.06 27.30
CA LYS A 378 -8.51 15.31 26.54
C LYS A 378 -8.73 15.09 25.04
N ILE A 379 -9.21 13.89 24.65
CA ILE A 379 -9.39 13.49 23.25
C ILE A 379 -10.28 14.45 22.49
N ALA A 380 -11.31 15.03 23.14
CA ALA A 380 -12.21 15.99 22.52
C ALA A 380 -11.50 17.27 22.02
N ASN A 381 -10.46 17.74 22.72
CA ASN A 381 -9.69 18.92 22.29
C ASN A 381 -8.80 18.58 21.11
N SER A 382 -8.14 17.42 21.15
CA SER A 382 -7.28 16.94 20.07
C SER A 382 -8.08 16.62 18.81
N MET A 383 -9.22 15.93 18.94
CA MET A 383 -10.17 15.69 17.84
C MET A 383 -10.73 17.01 17.31
N GLY A 384 -11.11 17.95 18.17
CA GLY A 384 -11.64 19.25 17.74
C GLY A 384 -10.66 20.04 16.87
N VAL A 385 -9.40 20.17 17.32
CA VAL A 385 -8.33 20.83 16.53
C VAL A 385 -8.06 20.07 15.24
N PHE A 386 -8.00 18.74 15.32
CA PHE A 386 -7.70 17.89 14.18
C PHE A 386 -8.81 17.92 13.10
N PHE A 387 -10.08 17.81 13.50
CA PHE A 387 -11.22 17.96 12.60
C PHE A 387 -11.31 19.36 12.02
N PHE A 388 -11.03 20.39 12.81
CA PHE A 388 -11.01 21.78 12.33
C PHE A 388 -9.94 21.96 11.24
N ASN A 389 -8.70 21.52 11.48
CA ASN A 389 -7.60 21.63 10.52
C ASN A 389 -7.91 20.87 9.21
N MET A 390 -8.53 19.69 9.31
CA MET A 390 -8.95 18.92 8.15
C MET A 390 -10.11 19.56 7.39
N LEU A 391 -11.12 20.08 8.08
CA LEU A 391 -12.21 20.82 7.44
C LEU A 391 -11.70 22.10 6.78
N GLU A 392 -10.76 22.80 7.41
CA GLU A 392 -10.08 23.98 6.85
C GLU A 392 -9.28 23.60 5.60
N GLN A 393 -8.51 22.51 5.63
CA GLN A 393 -7.82 21.98 4.44
C GLN A 393 -8.82 21.56 3.34
N ALA A 394 -9.91 20.87 3.69
CA ALA A 394 -10.97 20.52 2.75
C ALA A 394 -11.66 21.77 2.19
N TRP A 395 -11.81 22.83 2.96
CA TRP A 395 -12.44 24.08 2.53
C TRP A 395 -11.56 24.86 1.55
N HIS A 396 -10.26 24.98 1.84
CA HIS A 396 -9.31 25.62 0.94
C HIS A 396 -8.98 24.78 -0.30
N HIS A 397 -9.12 23.45 -0.19
CA HIS A 397 -8.76 22.50 -1.23
C HIS A 397 -9.82 21.37 -1.39
N PRO A 398 -11.06 21.71 -1.78
CA PRO A 398 -12.21 20.80 -1.78
C PRO A 398 -12.06 19.58 -2.70
N LEU A 399 -11.06 19.59 -3.58
CA LEU A 399 -10.78 18.52 -4.54
C LEU A 399 -9.43 17.79 -4.31
N LYS A 400 -8.60 18.19 -3.33
CA LYS A 400 -7.19 17.76 -3.27
C LYS A 400 -6.89 16.58 -2.33
N LYS A 401 -7.50 16.49 -1.13
CA LYS A 401 -7.17 15.44 -0.13
C LYS A 401 -8.36 14.61 0.35
N TYR A 402 -9.57 15.18 0.38
CA TYR A 402 -10.76 14.57 0.99
C TYR A 402 -11.86 14.21 -0.01
N ARG A 403 -11.53 14.06 -1.30
CA ARG A 403 -12.49 13.73 -2.39
C ARG A 403 -13.36 12.50 -2.10
N GLN A 404 -12.92 11.64 -1.19
CA GLN A 404 -13.52 10.34 -0.92
C GLN A 404 -14.35 10.32 0.39
N ILE A 405 -14.18 11.29 1.28
CA ILE A 405 -14.89 11.31 2.56
C ILE A 405 -15.99 12.35 2.50
N ARG A 406 -17.24 11.90 2.45
CA ARG A 406 -18.38 12.83 2.56
C ARG A 406 -18.29 13.59 3.89
N ILE A 407 -18.50 14.89 3.87
CA ILE A 407 -18.50 15.76 5.07
C ILE A 407 -19.42 15.18 6.16
N GLU A 408 -20.53 14.55 5.78
CA GLU A 408 -21.44 13.86 6.71
C GLU A 408 -20.76 12.72 7.50
N HIS A 409 -19.85 11.96 6.89
CA HIS A 409 -19.08 10.91 7.57
C HIS A 409 -18.00 11.50 8.48
N LEU A 410 -17.37 12.60 8.06
CA LEU A 410 -16.45 13.39 8.90
C LEU A 410 -17.18 13.91 10.14
N LEU A 411 -18.37 14.48 9.98
CA LEU A 411 -19.18 15.07 11.04
C LEU A 411 -19.81 14.03 11.99
N GLN A 412 -20.00 12.80 11.55
CA GLN A 412 -20.53 11.71 12.40
C GLN A 412 -19.44 10.97 13.20
N GLY A 413 -18.16 11.30 13.01
CA GLY A 413 -17.04 10.50 13.54
C GLY A 413 -16.99 9.08 12.98
N ASN A 414 -17.75 8.79 11.92
CA ASN A 414 -17.78 7.51 11.24
C ASN A 414 -16.72 7.55 10.13
N TYR A 415 -15.46 7.34 10.50
CA TYR A 415 -14.42 7.08 9.52
C TYR A 415 -14.60 5.70 8.92
N ILE A 416 -15.25 5.68 7.76
CA ILE A 416 -15.06 4.62 6.79
C ILE A 416 -14.20 5.23 5.70
N ILE A 417 -12.90 4.99 5.79
CA ILE A 417 -12.01 5.13 4.64
C ILE A 417 -12.36 3.94 3.73
N ILE A 418 -12.76 4.23 2.48
CA ILE A 418 -13.03 3.23 1.43
C ILE A 418 -11.73 2.95 0.70
#